data_AF-A0A6P8HQV4-F1
#
_entry.id   AF-A0A6P8HQV4-F1
#
_cell.length_a   1.000
_cell.length_b   1.000
_cell.length_c   1.000
_cell.angle_alpha   90.00
_cell.angle_beta   90.00
_cell.angle_gamma   90.00
#
_symmetry.space_group_name_H-M   'P 1'
#
loop_
_entity.id
_entity.type
_entity.pdbx_description
1 polymer ?
#
loop_
_entity_poly.entity_id
_entity_poly.type
_entity_poly.pdbx_seq_one_letter_code
_entity_poly.pdbx_strand_id
1 'polypeptide(L)'
;MEGLSLCYKKLRKVYTVLQELKTKVEKVHTDSCVQANSLANLLEQLAACDKVSFHKEPLVEMIDLKPKLRYKLVKAVESLLIKLRNDLSTLKDVSRKISECRKTSFDVYTQHATQGTLSLEDTLQGSPTCPSLTELLEWLSEIDSSYAQLYEEKLEIIESISYEEPTKSQEALRRWKSLALLSRNKIFADQIPIFLATHDGS
;
A
#
# COMPACT_ATOMS: atom_id res chain seq x y z
N MET A 1 -34.56 6.62 12.80
CA MET A 1 -33.52 6.50 13.86
C MET A 1 -32.82 5.14 13.85
N GLU A 2 -33.51 4.00 13.70
CA GLU A 2 -32.86 2.67 13.68
C GLU A 2 -31.85 2.49 12.53
N GLY A 3 -32.19 2.91 11.30
CA GLY A 3 -31.31 2.77 10.12
C GLY A 3 -30.01 3.57 10.22
N LEU A 4 -30.07 4.80 10.75
CA LEU A 4 -28.88 5.66 10.96
C LEU A 4 -27.90 5.03 11.96
N SER A 5 -28.41 4.54 13.09
CA SER A 5 -27.60 3.87 14.12
C SER A 5 -26.89 2.62 13.58
N LEU A 6 -27.60 1.81 12.77
CA LEU A 6 -27.02 0.63 12.14
C LEU A 6 -25.91 0.97 11.14
N CYS A 7 -26.07 2.05 10.36
CA CYS A 7 -25.04 2.55 9.46
C CYS A 7 -23.78 2.99 10.22
N TYR A 8 -23.92 3.79 11.28
CA TYR A 8 -22.78 4.19 12.12
C TYR A 8 -22.10 2.99 12.77
N LYS A 9 -22.87 2.03 13.29
CA LYS A 9 -22.32 0.80 13.88
C LYS A 9 -21.53 -0.03 12.86
N LYS A 10 -22.02 -0.12 11.62
CA LYS A 10 -21.30 -0.78 10.52
C LYS A 10 -20.00 -0.05 10.19
N LEU A 11 -20.06 1.28 10.05
CA LEU A 11 -18.89 2.10 9.72
C LEU A 11 -17.83 2.06 10.81
N ARG A 12 -18.20 2.14 12.10
CA ARG A 12 -17.24 1.99 13.20
C ARG A 12 -16.45 0.69 13.09
N LYS A 13 -17.14 -0.44 12.90
CA LYS A 13 -16.49 -1.74 12.70
C LYS A 13 -15.53 -1.72 11.51
N VAL A 14 -15.96 -1.15 10.39
CA VAL A 14 -15.13 -1.02 9.19
C VAL A 14 -13.89 -0.17 9.47
N TYR A 15 -14.04 0.99 10.09
CA TYR A 15 -12.92 1.87 10.41
C TYR A 15 -11.92 1.27 11.41
N THR A 16 -12.39 0.45 12.36
CA THR A 16 -11.50 -0.36 13.21
C THR A 16 -10.66 -1.31 12.37
N VAL A 17 -11.29 -2.06 11.46
CA VAL A 17 -10.57 -2.95 10.53
C VAL A 17 -9.59 -2.17 9.64
N LEU A 18 -9.97 -0.99 9.16
CA LEU A 18 -9.08 -0.14 8.35
C LEU A 18 -7.82 0.30 9.10
N GLN A 19 -7.89 0.55 10.41
CA GLN A 19 -6.72 0.89 11.22
C GLN A 19 -5.74 -0.30 11.35
N GLU A 20 -6.27 -1.52 11.50
CA GLU A 20 -5.44 -2.74 11.51
C GLU A 20 -4.77 -2.96 10.14
N LEU A 21 -5.53 -2.80 9.06
CA LEU A 21 -5.03 -2.93 7.69
C LEU A 21 -3.96 -1.87 7.37
N LYS A 22 -4.15 -0.63 7.83
CA LYS A 22 -3.16 0.46 7.73
C LYS A 22 -1.84 0.07 8.39
N THR A 23 -1.89 -0.37 9.64
CA THR A 23 -0.70 -0.80 10.39
C THR A 23 0.04 -1.93 9.67
N LYS A 24 -0.71 -2.87 9.10
CA LYS A 24 -0.15 -3.96 8.29
C LYS A 24 0.59 -3.43 7.06
N VAL A 25 -0.01 -2.49 6.32
CA VAL A 25 0.61 -1.91 5.12
C VAL A 25 1.81 -1.03 5.45
N GLU A 26 1.79 -0.29 6.56
CA GLU A 26 2.96 0.48 7.02
C GLU A 26 4.15 -0.42 7.33
N LYS A 27 3.91 -1.54 8.03
CA LYS A 27 4.95 -2.52 8.29
C LYS A 27 5.52 -3.10 6.99
N VAL A 28 4.65 -3.57 6.10
CA VAL A 28 5.05 -4.12 4.79
C VAL A 28 5.80 -3.07 3.96
N HIS A 29 5.37 -1.81 4.00
CA HIS A 29 6.05 -0.71 3.32
C HIS A 29 7.48 -0.54 3.84
N THR A 30 7.67 -0.45 5.16
CA THR A 30 9.00 -0.34 5.79
C THR A 30 9.90 -1.51 5.40
N ASP A 31 9.39 -2.74 5.50
CA ASP A 31 10.15 -3.95 5.12
C ASP A 31 10.53 -3.93 3.63
N SER A 32 9.58 -3.55 2.76
CA SER A 32 9.82 -3.43 1.32
C SER A 32 10.83 -2.33 0.96
N CYS A 33 10.93 -1.26 1.75
CA CYS A 33 11.91 -0.19 1.55
C CYS A 33 13.34 -0.69 1.81
N VAL A 34 13.53 -1.56 2.82
CA VAL A 34 14.82 -2.21 3.09
C VAL A 34 15.19 -3.14 1.93
N GLN A 35 14.23 -3.91 1.42
CA GLN A 35 14.44 -4.77 0.26
C GLN A 35 14.76 -3.97 -1.01
N ALA A 36 14.06 -2.87 -1.26
CA ALA A 36 14.28 -1.97 -2.39
C ALA A 36 15.69 -1.34 -2.35
N ASN A 37 16.19 -0.96 -1.17
CA ASN A 37 17.58 -0.50 -1.01
C ASN A 37 18.60 -1.59 -1.34
N SER A 38 18.37 -2.81 -0.84
CA SER A 38 19.23 -3.95 -1.12
C SER A 38 19.25 -4.28 -2.61
N LEU A 39 18.09 -4.18 -3.26
CA LEU A 39 17.93 -4.40 -4.69
C LEU A 39 18.67 -3.34 -5.52
N ALA A 40 18.54 -2.06 -5.15
CA ALA A 40 19.25 -0.97 -5.82
C ALA A 40 20.78 -1.15 -5.76
N ASN A 41 21.30 -1.60 -4.61
CA ASN A 41 22.71 -1.93 -4.42
C ASN A 41 23.15 -3.12 -5.29
N LEU A 42 22.34 -4.18 -5.37
CA LEU A 42 22.66 -5.32 -6.24
C LEU A 42 22.67 -4.94 -7.73
N LEU A 43 21.76 -4.07 -8.17
CA LEU A 43 21.76 -3.54 -9.53
C LEU A 43 23.02 -2.71 -9.81
N GLU A 44 23.50 -1.94 -8.84
CA GLU A 44 24.78 -1.21 -8.94
C GLU A 44 25.97 -2.18 -9.06
N GLN A 45 26.00 -3.22 -8.22
CA GLN A 45 27.03 -4.25 -8.28
C GLN A 45 27.01 -5.00 -9.63
N LEU A 46 25.83 -5.28 -10.18
CA LEU A 46 25.68 -5.89 -11.49
C LEU A 46 26.27 -4.99 -12.58
N ALA A 47 25.93 -3.70 -12.55
CA ALA A 47 26.49 -2.72 -13.48
C ALA A 47 28.02 -2.58 -13.34
N ALA A 48 28.54 -2.60 -12.11
CA ALA A 48 29.98 -2.57 -11.85
C ALA A 48 30.68 -3.85 -12.35
N CYS A 49 30.07 -5.02 -12.14
CA CYS A 49 30.54 -6.31 -12.66
C CYS A 49 30.66 -6.31 -14.19
N ASP A 50 29.85 -5.54 -14.90
CA ASP A 50 29.97 -5.45 -16.36
C ASP A 50 31.12 -4.53 -16.79
N LYS A 51 31.44 -3.50 -15.99
CA LYS A 51 32.49 -2.49 -16.27
C LYS A 51 33.89 -2.90 -15.83
N VAL A 52 34.03 -3.76 -14.82
CA VAL A 52 35.34 -4.17 -14.29
C VAL A 52 36.13 -4.98 -15.32
N SER A 53 37.43 -4.72 -15.41
CA SER A 53 38.38 -5.49 -16.23
C SER A 53 38.89 -6.72 -15.47
N PHE A 54 38.20 -7.86 -15.62
CA PHE A 54 38.57 -9.12 -14.96
C PHE A 54 39.85 -9.78 -15.52
N HIS A 55 40.35 -9.30 -16.66
CA HIS A 55 41.58 -9.80 -17.29
C HIS A 55 42.86 -9.14 -16.77
N LYS A 56 42.78 -8.38 -15.66
CA LYS A 56 43.92 -7.75 -14.99
C LYS A 56 44.23 -8.47 -13.68
N GLU A 57 45.49 -8.50 -13.27
CA GLU A 57 45.88 -9.00 -11.94
C GLU A 57 45.24 -8.17 -10.81
N PRO A 58 44.85 -8.80 -9.69
CA PRO A 58 44.99 -10.23 -9.37
C PRO A 58 43.83 -11.11 -9.89
N LEU A 59 42.84 -10.52 -10.57
CA LEU A 59 41.60 -11.23 -10.94
C LEU A 59 41.78 -12.22 -12.10
N VAL A 60 42.84 -12.06 -12.90
CA VAL A 60 43.12 -12.90 -14.08
C VAL A 60 43.31 -14.38 -13.74
N GLU A 61 43.80 -14.70 -12.54
CA GLU A 61 44.00 -16.07 -12.07
C GLU A 61 42.66 -16.76 -11.72
N MET A 62 41.59 -15.98 -11.52
CA MET A 62 40.28 -16.48 -11.15
C MET A 62 39.43 -16.79 -12.40
N ILE A 63 39.61 -18.00 -12.92
CA ILE A 63 38.88 -18.49 -14.11
C ILE A 63 37.36 -18.44 -13.88
N ASP A 64 36.64 -17.90 -14.86
CA ASP A 64 35.18 -17.71 -14.86
C ASP A 64 34.65 -16.82 -13.73
N LEU A 65 35.48 -15.97 -13.11
CA LEU A 65 35.02 -15.10 -12.03
C LEU A 65 33.87 -14.19 -12.47
N LYS A 66 34.00 -13.51 -13.61
CA LYS A 66 32.95 -12.61 -14.14
C LYS A 66 31.62 -13.34 -14.35
N PRO A 67 31.53 -14.43 -15.13
CA PRO A 67 30.25 -15.11 -15.34
C PRO A 67 29.66 -15.71 -14.05
N LYS A 68 30.50 -16.25 -13.14
CA LYS A 68 30.03 -16.77 -11.84
C LYS A 68 29.50 -15.65 -10.93
N LEU A 69 30.19 -14.51 -10.86
CA LEU A 69 29.77 -13.36 -10.08
C LEU A 69 28.46 -12.78 -10.63
N ARG A 70 28.39 -12.58 -11.95
CA ARG A 70 27.16 -12.12 -12.61
C ARG A 70 25.98 -13.04 -12.33
N TYR A 71 26.18 -14.35 -12.47
CA TYR A 71 25.13 -15.33 -12.15
C TYR A 71 24.62 -15.20 -10.70
N LYS A 72 25.54 -15.08 -9.73
CA LYS A 72 25.17 -14.90 -8.31
C LYS A 72 24.41 -13.60 -8.07
N LEU A 73 24.85 -12.50 -8.68
CA LEU A 73 24.18 -11.19 -8.57
C LEU A 73 22.76 -11.23 -9.15
N VAL A 74 22.58 -11.79 -10.35
CA VAL A 74 21.26 -11.95 -10.98
C VAL A 74 20.34 -12.79 -10.08
N LYS A 75 20.83 -13.92 -9.54
CA LYS A 75 20.03 -14.75 -8.62
C LYS A 75 19.62 -14.01 -7.35
N ALA A 76 20.50 -13.17 -6.80
CA ALA A 76 20.16 -12.35 -5.64
C ALA A 76 19.12 -11.27 -5.97
N VAL A 77 19.22 -10.62 -7.14
CA VAL A 77 18.23 -9.66 -7.64
C VAL A 77 16.87 -10.33 -7.83
N GLU A 78 16.82 -11.48 -8.51
CA GLU A 78 15.59 -12.27 -8.71
C GLU A 78 14.93 -12.63 -7.37
N SER A 79 15.72 -13.05 -6.38
CA SER A 79 15.23 -13.38 -5.04
C SER A 79 14.58 -12.18 -4.33
N LEU A 80 15.19 -10.99 -4.42
CA LEU A 80 14.61 -9.77 -3.84
C LEU A 80 13.36 -9.31 -4.58
N LEU A 81 13.31 -9.43 -5.91
CA LEU A 81 12.12 -9.14 -6.69
C LEU A 81 10.94 -10.03 -6.31
N ILE A 82 11.18 -11.32 -6.01
CA ILE A 82 10.15 -12.22 -5.48
C ILE A 82 9.62 -11.70 -4.14
N LYS A 83 10.49 -11.24 -3.23
CA LYS A 83 10.08 -10.68 -1.94
C LYS A 83 9.23 -9.43 -2.10
N LEU A 84 9.66 -8.49 -2.96
CA LEU A 84 8.88 -7.28 -3.26
C LEU A 84 7.52 -7.60 -3.89
N ARG A 85 7.43 -8.63 -4.74
CA ARG A 85 6.15 -9.11 -5.29
C ARG A 85 5.24 -9.72 -4.22
N ASN A 86 5.80 -10.44 -3.25
CA ASN A 86 5.02 -10.96 -2.12
C ASN A 86 4.47 -9.82 -1.24
N ASP A 87 5.27 -8.78 -1.02
CA ASP A 87 4.85 -7.57 -0.32
C ASP A 87 3.74 -6.83 -1.10
N LEU A 88 3.87 -6.74 -2.43
CA LEU A 88 2.84 -6.19 -3.31
C LEU A 88 1.54 -7.02 -3.28
N SER A 89 1.64 -8.35 -3.22
CA SER A 89 0.46 -9.22 -3.05
C SER A 89 -0.26 -8.93 -1.75
N THR A 90 0.47 -8.64 -0.67
CA THR A 90 -0.13 -8.24 0.60
C THR A 90 -0.89 -6.93 0.46
N LEU A 91 -0.34 -5.95 -0.24
CA LEU A 91 -1.03 -4.69 -0.53
C LEU A 91 -2.29 -4.89 -1.38
N LYS A 92 -2.23 -5.76 -2.40
CA LYS A 92 -3.39 -6.14 -3.23
C LYS A 92 -4.53 -6.71 -2.38
N ASP A 93 -4.20 -7.63 -1.47
CA ASP A 93 -5.17 -8.22 -0.55
C ASP A 93 -5.80 -7.20 0.39
N VAL A 94 -5.00 -6.25 0.88
CA VAL A 94 -5.51 -5.14 1.69
C VAL A 94 -6.45 -4.26 0.87
N SER A 95 -6.04 -3.84 -0.34
CA SER A 95 -6.89 -3.04 -1.23
C SER A 95 -8.24 -3.73 -1.49
N ARG A 96 -8.23 -5.03 -1.80
CA ARG A 96 -9.45 -5.82 -1.99
C ARG A 96 -10.36 -5.81 -0.75
N LYS A 97 -9.79 -6.03 0.44
CA LYS A 97 -10.56 -6.01 1.70
C LYS A 97 -11.19 -4.64 1.97
N ILE A 98 -10.48 -3.56 1.62
CA ILE A 98 -11.01 -2.19 1.74
C ILE A 98 -12.19 -2.00 0.78
N SER A 99 -12.07 -2.45 -0.48
CA SER A 99 -13.16 -2.38 -1.45
C SER A 99 -14.40 -3.17 -0.98
N GLU A 100 -14.20 -4.33 -0.36
CA GLU A 100 -15.28 -5.12 0.26
C GLU A 100 -15.91 -4.39 1.46
N CYS A 101 -15.10 -3.76 2.32
CA CYS A 101 -15.58 -2.94 3.43
C CYS A 101 -16.41 -1.74 2.94
N ARG A 102 -15.95 -1.07 1.87
CA ARG A 102 -16.71 -0.01 1.20
C ARG A 102 -18.04 -0.55 0.70
N LYS A 103 -18.01 -1.56 -0.17
CA LYS A 103 -19.20 -2.15 -0.77
C LYS A 103 -20.24 -2.52 0.28
N THR A 104 -19.83 -3.29 1.29
CA THR A 104 -20.77 -3.74 2.34
C THR A 104 -21.30 -2.61 3.22
N SER A 105 -20.60 -1.47 3.33
CA SER A 105 -21.11 -0.29 4.05
C SER A 105 -22.13 0.48 3.20
N PHE A 106 -21.86 0.62 1.90
CA PHE A 106 -22.82 1.19 0.94
C PHE A 106 -24.07 0.32 0.77
N ASP A 107 -23.95 -1.01 0.84
CA ASP A 107 -25.10 -1.92 0.80
C ASP A 107 -26.04 -1.68 2.00
N VAL A 108 -25.48 -1.54 3.22
CA VAL A 108 -26.26 -1.22 4.43
C VAL A 108 -26.92 0.14 4.33
N TYR A 109 -26.20 1.16 3.88
CA TYR A 109 -26.75 2.49 3.61
C TYR A 109 -27.92 2.43 2.62
N THR A 110 -27.72 1.79 1.47
CA THR A 110 -28.70 1.70 0.38
C THR A 110 -29.95 0.94 0.82
N GLN A 111 -29.78 -0.14 1.60
CA GLN A 111 -30.88 -0.89 2.17
C GLN A 111 -31.76 -0.01 3.04
N HIS A 112 -31.18 0.73 3.99
CA HIS A 112 -31.94 1.56 4.93
C HIS A 112 -32.56 2.79 4.27
N ALA A 113 -31.90 3.38 3.28
CA ALA A 113 -32.44 4.44 2.45
C ALA A 113 -33.66 3.96 1.65
N THR A 114 -33.58 2.78 1.02
CA THR A 114 -34.68 2.19 0.23
C THR A 114 -35.88 1.81 1.10
N GLN A 115 -35.64 1.38 2.34
CA GLN A 115 -36.69 1.05 3.30
C GLN A 115 -37.35 2.27 3.94
N GLY A 116 -36.90 3.50 3.63
CA GLY A 116 -37.42 4.73 4.23
C GLY A 116 -37.06 4.90 5.72
N THR A 117 -36.13 4.08 6.23
CA THR A 117 -35.68 4.12 7.64
C THR A 117 -34.53 5.10 7.90
N LEU A 118 -34.05 5.73 6.81
CA LEU A 118 -32.98 6.71 6.77
C LEU A 118 -33.40 7.83 5.80
N SER A 119 -33.60 9.04 6.31
CA SER A 119 -33.91 10.21 5.47
C SER A 119 -32.63 10.88 4.96
N LEU A 120 -32.72 11.65 3.87
CA LEU A 120 -31.56 12.41 3.37
C LEU A 120 -31.02 13.39 4.42
N GLU A 121 -31.90 14.03 5.20
CA GLU A 121 -31.52 14.96 6.26
C GLU A 121 -30.71 14.27 7.35
N ASP A 122 -31.09 13.04 7.74
CA ASP A 122 -30.33 12.23 8.71
C ASP A 122 -28.89 11.94 8.24
N THR A 123 -28.67 11.81 6.93
CA THR A 123 -27.34 11.46 6.38
C THR A 123 -26.37 12.63 6.37
N LEU A 124 -26.90 13.86 6.33
CA LEU A 124 -26.15 15.11 6.27
C LEU A 124 -25.90 15.71 7.66
N GLN A 125 -26.62 15.27 8.68
CA GLN A 125 -26.42 15.72 10.05
C GLN A 125 -25.11 15.16 10.63
N GLY A 126 -24.08 16.01 10.60
CA GLY A 126 -22.85 15.85 11.36
C GLY A 126 -22.84 16.71 12.62
N SER A 127 -21.88 16.44 13.50
CA SER A 127 -21.57 17.26 14.68
C SER A 127 -20.06 17.55 14.72
N PRO A 128 -19.59 18.51 15.52
CA PRO A 128 -18.16 18.80 15.64
C PRO A 128 -17.28 17.61 16.06
N THR A 129 -17.88 16.57 16.68
CA THR A 129 -17.18 15.39 17.21
C THR A 129 -17.55 14.09 16.49
N CYS A 130 -18.60 14.08 15.68
CA CYS A 130 -19.02 12.94 14.87
C CYS A 130 -19.32 13.43 13.45
N PRO A 131 -18.51 13.05 12.45
CA PRO A 131 -18.80 13.36 11.06
C PRO A 131 -20.17 12.82 10.65
N SER A 132 -20.77 13.46 9.66
CA SER A 132 -22.00 13.00 9.04
C SER A 132 -21.81 11.62 8.39
N LEU A 133 -22.92 10.91 8.17
CA LEU A 133 -22.88 9.61 7.51
C LEU A 133 -22.27 9.71 6.11
N THR A 134 -22.62 10.77 5.39
CA THR A 134 -22.10 11.05 4.05
C THR A 134 -20.59 11.26 4.06
N GLU A 135 -20.05 12.06 4.98
CA GLU A 135 -18.60 12.26 5.13
C GLU A 135 -17.88 10.94 5.41
N LEU A 136 -18.42 10.08 6.27
CA LEU A 136 -17.82 8.77 6.52
C LEU A 136 -17.83 7.88 5.26
N LEU A 137 -18.92 7.85 4.50
CA LEU A 137 -18.96 7.07 3.26
C LEU A 137 -18.01 7.63 2.18
N GLU A 138 -17.84 8.94 2.15
CA GLU A 138 -16.87 9.64 1.29
C GLU A 138 -15.44 9.27 1.67
N TRP A 139 -15.07 9.40 2.93
CA TRP A 139 -13.75 9.00 3.43
C TRP A 139 -13.43 7.54 3.09
N LEU A 140 -14.40 6.65 3.24
CA LEU A 140 -14.23 5.23 2.89
C LEU A 140 -13.95 5.04 1.38
N SER A 141 -14.56 5.87 0.54
CA SER A 141 -14.34 5.86 -0.91
C SER A 141 -12.99 6.43 -1.30
N GLU A 142 -12.55 7.50 -0.64
CA GLU A 142 -11.21 8.07 -0.82
C GLU A 142 -10.11 7.10 -0.38
N ILE A 143 -10.32 6.41 0.75
CA ILE A 143 -9.41 5.39 1.25
C ILE A 143 -9.30 4.23 0.26
N ASP A 144 -10.43 3.69 -0.21
CA ASP A 144 -10.43 2.62 -1.22
C ASP A 144 -9.65 3.01 -2.48
N SER A 145 -9.92 4.21 -3.00
CA SER A 145 -9.24 4.75 -4.18
C SER A 145 -7.73 4.94 -3.94
N SER A 146 -7.35 5.45 -2.77
CA SER A 146 -5.95 5.67 -2.39
C SER A 146 -5.15 4.36 -2.36
N TYR A 147 -5.73 3.28 -1.83
CA TYR A 147 -5.05 1.97 -1.78
C TYR A 147 -4.97 1.29 -3.14
N ALA A 148 -6.03 1.40 -3.95
CA ALA A 148 -6.01 0.91 -5.32
C ALA A 148 -4.90 1.61 -6.14
N GLN A 149 -4.84 2.94 -6.06
CA GLN A 149 -3.79 3.71 -6.74
C GLN A 149 -2.38 3.36 -6.22
N LEU A 150 -2.21 3.21 -4.90
CA LEU A 150 -0.92 2.81 -4.33
C LEU A 150 -0.46 1.44 -4.83
N TYR A 151 -1.39 0.48 -4.97
CA TYR A 151 -1.10 -0.84 -5.53
C TYR A 151 -0.65 -0.73 -6.99
N GLU A 152 -1.42 -0.02 -7.83
CA GLU A 152 -1.11 0.12 -9.26
C GLU A 152 0.25 0.79 -9.50
N GLU A 153 0.56 1.88 -8.79
CA GLU A 153 1.85 2.56 -8.92
C GLU A 153 3.02 1.68 -8.47
N LYS A 154 2.82 0.85 -7.44
CA LYS A 154 3.85 -0.10 -6.99
C LYS A 154 4.01 -1.26 -7.97
N LEU A 155 2.92 -1.73 -8.57
CA LEU A 155 2.95 -2.74 -9.63
C LEU A 155 3.74 -2.24 -10.84
N GLU A 156 3.42 -1.04 -11.33
CA GLU A 156 4.12 -0.37 -12.44
C GLU A 156 5.64 -0.33 -12.18
N ILE A 157 6.04 0.04 -10.96
CA ILE A 157 7.46 0.08 -10.59
C ILE A 157 8.10 -1.31 -10.67
N ILE A 158 7.49 -2.35 -10.09
CA ILE A 158 8.07 -3.70 -10.14
C ILE A 158 8.18 -4.21 -11.57
N GLU A 159 7.21 -3.93 -12.42
CA GLU A 159 7.21 -4.32 -13.83
C GLU A 159 8.25 -3.56 -14.66
N SER A 160 8.61 -2.34 -14.25
CA SER A 160 9.64 -1.53 -14.92
C SER A 160 11.09 -1.93 -14.57
N ILE A 161 11.33 -2.77 -13.55
CA ILE A 161 12.68 -3.13 -13.13
C ILE A 161 13.34 -4.04 -14.17
N SER A 162 14.44 -3.57 -14.75
CA SER A 162 15.26 -4.26 -15.73
C SER A 162 16.73 -4.36 -15.26
N TYR A 163 17.40 -5.42 -15.70
CA TYR A 163 18.84 -5.66 -15.45
C TYR A 163 19.73 -4.91 -16.44
N GLU A 164 19.17 -4.59 -17.61
CA GLU A 164 19.83 -3.92 -18.72
C GLU A 164 19.92 -2.41 -18.50
N GLU A 165 18.98 -1.85 -17.74
CA GLU A 165 18.88 -0.40 -17.47
C GLU A 165 18.97 -0.07 -15.96
N PRO A 166 20.12 -0.32 -15.31
CA PRO A 166 20.26 -0.23 -13.86
C PRO A 166 19.95 1.17 -13.29
N THR A 167 20.29 2.24 -14.02
CA THR A 167 19.98 3.61 -13.59
C THR A 167 18.47 3.87 -13.51
N LYS A 168 17.71 3.46 -14.53
CA LYS A 168 16.25 3.57 -14.54
C LYS A 168 15.62 2.74 -13.42
N SER A 169 16.09 1.51 -13.25
CA SER A 169 15.64 0.63 -12.16
C SER A 169 15.93 1.21 -10.78
N GLN A 170 17.05 1.89 -10.58
CA GLN A 170 17.35 2.60 -9.32
C GLN A 170 16.42 3.78 -9.08
N GLU A 171 16.08 4.55 -10.11
CA GLU A 171 15.10 5.64 -10.02
C GLU A 171 13.71 5.11 -9.67
N ALA A 172 13.29 4.01 -10.31
CA ALA A 172 12.04 3.33 -10.00
C ALA A 172 11.99 2.87 -8.53
N LEU A 173 13.09 2.31 -8.00
CA LEU A 173 13.21 1.92 -6.60
C LEU A 173 13.25 3.11 -5.63
N ARG A 174 13.74 4.28 -6.05
CA ARG A 174 13.60 5.53 -5.27
C ARG A 174 12.14 5.97 -5.21
N ARG A 175 11.42 5.93 -6.34
CA ARG A 175 9.97 6.18 -6.40
C ARG A 175 9.24 5.22 -5.48
N TRP A 176 9.54 3.91 -5.51
CA TRP A 176 8.89 2.91 -4.62
C TRP A 176 8.88 3.32 -3.16
N LYS A 177 10.02 3.82 -2.68
CA LYS A 177 10.22 4.23 -1.28
C LYS A 177 9.49 5.53 -0.92
N SER A 178 9.24 6.41 -1.88
CA SER A 178 8.48 7.64 -1.61
C SER A 178 6.96 7.41 -1.59
N LEU A 179 6.47 6.29 -2.12
CA LEU A 179 5.04 5.93 -2.07
C LEU A 179 4.67 5.35 -0.69
N ALA A 180 4.45 6.23 0.28
CA ALA A 180 3.87 5.90 1.58
C ALA A 180 2.37 6.25 1.61
N LEU A 181 1.57 5.49 2.39
CA LEU A 181 0.14 5.77 2.55
C LEU A 181 -0.11 7.01 3.41
N LEU A 182 0.65 7.18 4.49
CA LEU A 182 0.51 8.31 5.43
C LEU A 182 0.75 9.67 4.77
N SER A 183 1.60 9.73 3.73
CA SER A 183 1.80 10.97 2.97
C SER A 183 0.62 11.31 2.05
N ARG A 184 -0.29 10.36 1.80
CA ARG A 184 -1.40 10.49 0.84
C ARG A 184 -2.75 10.74 1.47
N ASN A 185 -2.98 10.25 2.69
CA ASN A 185 -4.32 10.21 3.25
C ASN A 185 -4.33 10.65 4.73
N LYS A 186 -4.55 11.95 4.94
CA LYS A 186 -4.60 12.58 6.28
C LYS A 186 -5.76 12.07 7.13
N ILE A 187 -6.83 11.56 6.51
CA ILE A 187 -8.01 11.02 7.21
C ILE A 187 -7.59 9.90 8.17
N PHE A 188 -6.62 9.06 7.78
CA PHE A 188 -6.08 7.99 8.63
C PHE A 188 -5.31 8.44 9.86
N ALA A 189 -4.69 9.63 9.82
CA ALA A 189 -3.88 10.15 10.91
C ALA A 189 -4.73 11.00 11.85
N ASP A 190 -5.61 11.83 11.28
CA ASP A 190 -6.22 12.94 12.01
C ASP A 190 -7.67 12.65 12.38
N GLN A 191 -8.45 12.02 11.49
CA GLN A 191 -9.91 12.04 11.60
C GLN A 191 -10.52 10.70 12.04
N ILE A 192 -10.04 9.57 11.51
CA ILE A 192 -10.56 8.23 11.90
C ILE A 192 -10.37 7.97 13.40
N PRO A 193 -9.20 8.24 14.03
CA PRO A 193 -9.03 8.01 15.46
C PRO A 193 -10.01 8.82 16.31
N ILE A 194 -10.29 10.07 15.92
CA ILE A 194 -11.26 10.95 16.61
C ILE A 194 -12.66 10.35 16.51
N PHE A 195 -13.10 9.96 15.32
CA PHE A 195 -14.40 9.33 15.12
C PHE A 195 -14.55 8.03 15.92
N LEU A 196 -13.51 7.19 15.95
CA LEU A 196 -13.54 5.95 16.72
C LEU A 196 -13.55 6.20 18.23
N ALA A 197 -12.96 7.30 18.71
CA ALA A 197 -12.94 7.67 20.13
C ALA A 197 -14.27 8.29 20.61
N THR A 198 -15.09 8.85 19.72
CA THR A 198 -16.35 9.51 20.09
C THR A 198 -17.48 8.48 20.31
N HIS A 199 -17.51 7.94 21.53
CA HIS A 199 -18.55 7.19 22.27
C HIS A 199 -19.13 5.85 21.77
N ASP A 200 -18.84 4.82 22.59
CA ASP A 200 -19.62 3.60 22.94
C ASP A 200 -20.75 3.89 23.97
N GLY A 201 -21.25 5.12 24.09
CA GLY A 201 -22.17 5.52 25.16
C GLY A 201 -23.30 6.42 24.69
N SER A 202 -24.43 5.83 24.33
CA SER A 202 -25.81 6.33 24.49
C SER A 202 -26.79 5.20 24.19
#